data_AF-A0A8T4NGW6-F1
#
_entry.id   AF-A0A8T4NGW6-F1
#
_cell.length_a   1.000
_cell.length_b   1.000
_cell.length_c   1.000
_cell.angle_alpha   90.00
_cell.angle_beta   90.00
_cell.angle_gamma   90.00
#
_symmetry.space_group_name_H-M   'P 1'
#
loop_
_entity.id
_entity.type
_entity.pdbx_description
1 polymer ?
#
loop_
_entity_poly.entity_id
_entity_poly.type
_entity_poly.pdbx_seq_one_letter_code
_entity_poly.pdbx_strand_id
1 'polypeptide(L)' 'MDVEFIGQLVDSMEDGISKLEIAIEKHDSVSANKLRVFIFDIHRKISEALRT' A
#
# COMPACT_ATOMS: atom_id res chain seq x y z
N MET A 1 -6.47 16.98 10.50
CA MET A 1 -6.19 15.95 9.49
C MET A 1 -5.03 16.45 8.62
N ASP A 2 -3.90 15.76 8.67
CA ASP A 2 -2.70 16.12 7.90
C ASP A 2 -2.83 15.58 6.46
N VAL A 3 -3.26 16.44 5.55
CA VAL A 3 -3.54 16.10 4.15
C VAL A 3 -2.28 15.67 3.41
N GLU A 4 -1.12 16.24 3.76
CA GLU A 4 0.16 15.91 3.15
C GLU A 4 0.61 14.49 3.55
N PHE A 5 0.47 14.16 4.84
CA PHE A 5 0.73 12.80 5.32
C PHE A 5 -0.17 11.75 4.65
N ILE A 6 -1.47 12.05 4.49
CA ILE A 6 -2.41 11.14 3.81
C ILE A 6 -2.02 11.00 2.32
N GLY A 7 -1.62 12.08 1.66
CA GLY A 7 -1.12 12.04 0.28
C GLY A 7 0.08 11.09 0.13
N GLN A 8 1.08 11.22 0.99
CA GLN A 8 2.26 10.33 0.98
C GLN A 8 1.91 8.85 1.21
N LEU A 9 0.90 8.57 2.05
CA LEU A 9 0.41 7.22 2.26
C LEU A 9 -0.27 6.68 1.00
N VAL A 10 -1.10 7.48 0.31
CA VAL A 10 -1.74 7.09 -0.94
C VAL A 10 -0.69 6.78 -2.01
N ASP A 11 0.30 7.67 -2.21
CA ASP A 11 1.38 7.46 -3.18
C ASP A 11 2.16 6.16 -2.91
N SER A 12 2.44 5.90 -1.63
CA SER A 12 3.13 4.67 -1.20
C SER A 12 2.27 3.42 -1.44
N MET A 13 0.95 3.52 -1.33
CA MET A 13 0.02 2.44 -1.63
C MET A 13 0.00 2.11 -3.12
N GLU A 14 -0.05 3.13 -3.98
CA GLU A 14 -0.07 2.99 -5.44
C GLU A 14 1.23 2.38 -5.98
N ASP A 15 2.39 2.80 -5.46
CA ASP A 15 3.68 2.17 -5.76
C ASP A 15 3.71 0.70 -5.29
N GLY A 16 3.16 0.42 -4.11
CA GLY A 16 3.01 -0.95 -3.59
C GLY A 16 2.17 -1.84 -4.50
N ILE A 17 1.06 -1.32 -5.04
CA ILE A 17 0.19 -2.03 -5.99
C ILE A 17 0.93 -2.30 -7.30
N SER A 18 1.62 -1.30 -7.85
CA SER A 18 2.40 -1.46 -9.08
C SER A 18 3.46 -2.55 -8.94
N LYS A 19 4.16 -2.60 -7.80
CA LYS A 19 5.14 -3.65 -7.50
C LYS A 19 4.48 -5.02 -7.31
N LEU A 20 3.26 -5.06 -6.77
CA LEU A 20 2.50 -6.29 -6.59
C LEU A 20 2.14 -6.92 -7.93
N GLU A 21 1.67 -6.11 -8.88
CA GLU A 21 1.36 -6.56 -10.24
C GLU A 21 2.60 -7.20 -10.90
N ILE A 22 3.75 -6.52 -10.82
CA ILE A 22 5.02 -7.05 -11.32
C ILE A 22 5.40 -8.38 -10.63
N ALA A 23 5.22 -8.48 -9.32
CA ALA A 23 5.53 -9.71 -8.58
C ALA A 23 4.61 -10.88 -9.00
N ILE A 24 3.33 -10.60 -9.27
CA ILE A 24 2.36 -11.58 -9.76
C ILE A 24 2.76 -12.05 -11.17
N GLU A 25 3.07 -11.13 -12.09
CA GLU A 25 3.54 -11.45 -13.44
C GLU A 25 4.79 -12.32 -13.44
N LYS A 26 5.70 -12.08 -12.49
CA LYS A 26 6.93 -12.86 -12.32
C LYS A 26 6.74 -14.18 -11.55
N HIS A 27 5.51 -14.48 -11.13
CA HIS A 27 5.19 -15.61 -10.26
C HIS A 27 6.00 -15.64 -8.94
N ASP A 28 6.42 -14.47 -8.43
CA ASP A 28 7.09 -14.34 -7.13
C ASP A 28 6.06 -14.21 -6.00
N SER A 29 5.59 -15.37 -5.53
CA SER A 29 4.57 -15.46 -4.48
C SER A 29 5.02 -14.89 -3.13
N VAL A 30 6.33 -14.90 -2.84
CA VAL A 30 6.87 -14.37 -1.57
C VAL A 30 6.78 -12.85 -1.57
N SER A 31 7.24 -12.20 -2.64
CA SER A 31 7.16 -10.75 -2.76
C SER A 31 5.71 -10.28 -2.87
N ALA A 32 4.88 -10.99 -3.64
CA ALA A 32 3.46 -10.68 -3.77
C ALA A 32 2.73 -10.70 -2.41
N ASN A 33 2.98 -11.72 -1.57
CA ASN A 33 2.39 -11.78 -0.23
C ASN A 33 2.85 -10.65 0.68
N LYS A 34 4.14 -10.29 0.65
CA LYS A 34 4.67 -9.16 1.44
C LYS A 34 4.03 -7.84 1.02
N LEU A 35 3.91 -7.61 -0.29
CA LEU A 35 3.31 -6.39 -0.84
C LEU A 35 1.82 -6.31 -0.51
N ARG A 36 1.08 -7.43 -0.56
CA ARG A 36 -0.32 -7.47 -0.09
C ARG A 36 -0.45 -6.99 1.36
N VAL A 37 0.36 -7.52 2.27
CA VAL A 37 0.32 -7.14 3.70
C VAL A 37 0.64 -5.65 3.87
N PHE A 38 1.67 -5.17 3.17
CA PHE A 38 2.07 -3.76 3.18
C PHE A 38 0.94 -2.83 2.70
N ILE A 39 0.28 -3.14 1.58
CA ILE A 39 -0.84 -2.35 1.04
C ILE A 39 -1.99 -2.30 2.04
N PHE A 40 -2.34 -3.42 2.68
CA PHE A 40 -3.40 -3.45 3.68
C PHE A 40 -3.07 -2.61 4.93
N ASP A 41 -1.80 -2.61 5.36
CA ASP A 41 -1.34 -1.78 6.47
C ASP A 41 -1.45 -0.28 6.15
N ILE A 42 -1.07 0.12 4.94
CA ILE A 42 -1.24 1.52 4.50
C ILE A 42 -2.72 1.90 4.42
N HIS A 43 -3.56 1.07 3.81
CA HIS A 43 -4.99 1.32 3.73
C HIS A 43 -5.61 1.51 5.13
N ARG A 44 -5.18 0.70 6.11
CA ARG A 44 -5.61 0.85 7.50
C ARG A 44 -5.17 2.19 8.10
N LYS A 45 -3.90 2.59 7.91
CA LYS A 45 -3.37 3.88 8.40
C LYS A 45 -4.12 5.07 7.80
N ILE A 46 -4.43 5.03 6.50
CA ILE A 46 -5.26 6.05 5.84
C ILE A 46 -6.65 6.09 6.49
N SER A 47 -7.29 4.93 6.67
CA SER A 47 -8.62 4.87 7.29
C SER A 47 -8.64 5.41 8.72
N GLU A 48 -7.60 5.12 9.52
CA GLU A 48 -7.44 5.65 10.87
C GLU A 48 -7.24 7.17 10.85
N ALA A 49 -6.38 7.69 9.97
CA ALA A 49 -6.14 9.13 9.82
C ALA A 49 -7.36 9.93 9.34
N LEU A 50 -8.26 9.30 8.57
CA LEU A 50 -9.50 9.92 8.11
C LEU A 50 -10.61 9.94 9.18
N ARG A 51 -10.51 9.08 10.21
CA ARG A 51 -11.49 8.99 11.31
C ARG A 51 -11.16 9.93 12.48
N THR A 52 -9.97 10.52 12.49
CA THR A 52 -9.49 11.51 13.47
C THR A 52 -9.63 12.93 12.98
#